data_AF-A0A9X8ZXM3-F1
#
_entry.id   AF-A0A9X8ZXM3-F1
#
_cell.length_a   1.000
_cell.length_b   1.000
_cell.length_c   1.000
_cell.angle_alpha   90.00
_cell.angle_beta   90.00
_cell.angle_gamma   90.00
#
_symmetry.space_group_name_H-M   'P 1'
#
loop_
_entity.id
_entity.type
_entity.pdbx_description
1 polymer ?
#
loop_
_entity_poly.entity_id
_entity_poly.type
_entity_poly.pdbx_seq_one_letter_code
_entity_poly.pdbx_strand_id
1 'polypeptide(L)' 'NPIYSADRIIRLFFGIAQRLTEEYTVDFKMVNGIPGVIVTINNKVTYVLSFAFEDEKISNIYMMVNPEK' A
#
# COMPACT_ATOMS: atom_id res chain seq x y z
N ASN A 1 4.17 -6.69 -13.80
CA ASN A 1 2.86 -6.67 -14.49
C ASN A 1 1.85 -5.95 -13.61
N PRO A 2 1.28 -4.82 -14.07
CA PRO A 2 0.25 -4.10 -13.33
C PRO A 2 -1.04 -4.93 -13.21
N ILE A 3 -1.80 -4.68 -12.13
CA ILE A 3 -3.10 -5.30 -11.89
C ILE A 3 -4.18 -4.25 -12.16
N TYR A 4 -5.19 -4.65 -12.93
CA TYR A 4 -6.30 -3.79 -13.32
C TYR A 4 -7.60 -4.21 -12.64
N SER A 5 -8.54 -3.26 -12.55
CA SER A 5 -9.86 -3.38 -11.90
C SER A 5 -9.84 -3.36 -10.38
N ALA A 6 -10.79 -2.62 -9.80
CA ALA A 6 -10.95 -2.47 -8.36
C ALA A 6 -11.09 -3.83 -7.64
N ASP A 7 -11.85 -4.77 -8.19
CA ASP A 7 -12.06 -6.09 -7.58
C ASP A 7 -10.75 -6.88 -7.39
N ARG A 8 -9.86 -6.85 -8.38
CA ARG A 8 -8.58 -7.58 -8.31
C ARG A 8 -7.64 -6.90 -7.35
N ILE A 9 -7.64 -5.57 -7.33
CA ILE A 9 -6.84 -4.75 -6.41
C ILE A 9 -7.29 -4.99 -4.96
N ILE A 10 -8.59 -4.99 -4.68
CA ILE A 10 -9.15 -5.26 -3.35
C ILE A 10 -8.77 -6.67 -2.88
N ARG A 11 -8.90 -7.68 -3.74
CA ARG A 11 -8.51 -9.07 -3.41
C ARG A 11 -7.03 -9.20 -3.06
N LEU A 12 -6.15 -8.47 -3.76
CA LEU A 12 -4.73 -8.42 -3.43
C LEU A 12 -4.52 -7.85 -2.03
N PHE A 13 -5.12 -6.70 -1.71
CA PHE A 13 -4.97 -6.07 -0.40
C PHE A 13 -5.50 -6.94 0.73
N PHE A 14 -6.66 -7.60 0.55
CA PHE A 14 -7.16 -8.56 1.52
C PHE A 14 -6.19 -9.72 1.75
N GLY A 15 -5.62 -10.27 0.68
CA GLY A 15 -4.62 -11.36 0.80
C GLY A 15 -3.35 -10.94 1.52
N ILE A 16 -2.91 -9.68 1.36
CA ILE A 16 -1.77 -9.12 2.10
C ILE A 16 -2.15 -8.90 3.57
N ALA A 17 -3.30 -8.27 3.84
CA ALA A 17 -3.77 -7.95 5.18
C ALA A 17 -3.96 -9.21 6.04
N GLN A 18 -4.47 -10.31 5.46
CA GLN A 18 -4.59 -11.60 6.15
C GLN A 18 -3.24 -12.18 6.62
N ARG A 19 -2.13 -11.76 6.02
CA ARG A 19 -0.77 -12.20 6.39
C ARG A 19 -0.10 -11.26 7.39
N LEU A 20 -0.74 -10.15 7.75
CA LEU A 20 -0.28 -9.25 8.81
C LEU A 20 -0.73 -9.83 10.17
N THR A 21 -0.08 -10.91 10.59
CA THR A 21 -0.36 -11.56 11.89
C THR A 21 0.43 -10.96 13.04
N GLU A 22 1.38 -10.08 12.73
CA GLU A 22 2.24 -9.38 13.68
C GLU A 22 1.65 -8.02 14.05
N GLU A 23 2.12 -7.41 15.13
CA GLU A 23 1.73 -6.04 15.48
C GLU A 23 2.20 -5.09 14.36
N TYR A 24 1.22 -4.42 13.75
CA TYR A 24 1.47 -3.49 12.66
C TYR A 24 0.79 -2.15 12.91
N THR A 25 1.39 -1.08 12.38
CA THR A 25 0.79 0.25 12.35
C THR A 25 0.62 0.70 10.91
N VAL A 26 -0.39 1.54 10.70
CA VAL A 26 -0.73 2.11 9.40
C VAL A 26 -0.76 3.62 9.55
N ASP A 27 0.12 4.30 8.81
CA ASP A 27 0.23 5.75 8.78
C ASP A 27 -0.18 6.30 7.42
N PHE A 28 -1.07 7.29 7.40
CA PHE A 28 -1.41 8.06 6.19
C PHE A 28 -0.51 9.29 6.12
N LYS A 29 0.36 9.36 5.11
CA LYS A 29 1.37 10.41 4.97
C LYS A 29 1.58 10.75 3.50
N MET A 30 2.09 11.94 3.23
CA MET A 30 2.56 12.28 1.89
C MET A 30 3.86 11.51 1.61
N VAL A 31 3.88 10.72 0.54
CA VAL A 31 5.06 9.99 0.06
C VAL A 31 5.48 10.62 -1.26
N ASN A 32 6.66 11.21 -1.30
CA ASN A 32 7.18 11.90 -2.49
C ASN A 32 6.21 12.93 -3.10
N GLY A 33 5.45 13.64 -2.26
CA GLY A 33 4.51 14.67 -2.71
C GLY A 33 3.13 14.18 -3.16
N ILE A 34 2.85 12.87 -3.08
CA ILE A 34 1.52 12.30 -3.33
C ILE A 34 0.97 11.58 -2.09
N PRO A 35 -0.36 11.46 -1.93
CA PRO A 35 -0.95 10.73 -0.81
C PRO A 35 -0.44 9.28 -0.78
N GLY A 36 -0.13 8.79 0.41
CA GLY A 36 0.42 7.46 0.58
C GLY A 36 0.09 6.84 1.93
N VAL A 37 0.40 5.56 2.04
CA VAL A 37 0.25 4.75 3.24
C VAL A 37 1.57 4.08 3.55
N ILE A 38 2.03 4.18 4.80
CA ILE A 38 3.19 3.46 5.30
C ILE A 38 2.69 2.41 6.28
N VAL A 39 3.03 1.15 6.00
CA VAL A 39 2.75 0.03 6.92
C VAL A 39 4.05 -0.37 7.59
N THR A 40 4.07 -0.24 8.90
CA THR A 40 5.19 -0.64 9.76
C THR A 40 4.80 -1.93 10.46
N ILE A 41 5.69 -2.93 10.45
CA ILE A 41 5.48 -4.22 11.11
C ILE A 41 6.71 -4.48 11.97
N ASN A 42 6.54 -4.84 13.24
CA ASN A 42 7.65 -5.02 14.18
C ASN A 42 8.65 -3.83 14.15
N ASN A 43 8.13 -2.61 14.15
CA ASN A 43 8.88 -1.35 14.08
C ASN A 43 9.74 -1.15 12.81
N LYS A 44 9.50 -1.91 11.74
CA LYS A 44 10.15 -1.75 10.43
C LYS A 44 9.15 -1.38 9.35
N VAL A 45 9.47 -0.35 8.57
CA VAL A 45 8.69 0.00 7.37
C VAL A 45 8.77 -1.16 6.39
N THR A 46 7.63 -1.79 6.15
CA THR A 46 7.52 -2.96 5.29
C THR A 46 6.88 -2.62 3.96
N TYR A 47 5.75 -1.91 4.00
CA TYR A 47 5.02 -1.52 2.79
C TYR A 47 4.93 -0.01 2.71
N VAL A 48 5.18 0.51 1.52
CA VAL A 48 4.90 1.90 1.18
C VAL A 48 3.97 1.90 -0.03
N LEU A 49 2.79 2.48 0.13
CA LEU A 49 1.82 2.65 -0.93
C LEU A 49 1.76 4.14 -1.30
N SER A 50 1.52 4.42 -2.57
CA SER A 50 1.27 5.78 -3.05
C SER A 50 0.15 5.76 -4.08
N PHE A 51 -0.72 6.77 -4.01
CA PHE A 51 -1.95 6.86 -4.79
C PHE A 51 -1.86 8.07 -5.72
N ALA A 52 -1.89 7.80 -7.03
CA ALA A 52 -2.04 8.84 -8.03
C ALA A 52 -3.53 9.08 -8.27
N PHE A 53 -3.88 10.34 -8.47
CA PHE A 53 -5.26 10.76 -8.72
C PHE A 53 -5.39 11.45 -10.08
N GLU A 54 -6.50 11.18 -10.76
CA GLU A 54 -6.95 11.84 -11.98
C GLU A 54 -8.46 12.02 -11.85
N ASP A 55 -8.97 13.23 -12.09
CA ASP A 55 -10.39 13.58 -11.91
C ASP A 55 -10.99 13.11 -10.57
N GLU A 56 -10.27 13.38 -9.47
CA GLU A 56 -10.64 12.99 -8.09
C GLU A 56 -10.76 11.48 -7.85
N LYS A 57 -10.32 10.65 -8.80
CA LYS A 57 -10.32 9.18 -8.70
C LYS A 57 -8.90 8.65 -8.67
N ILE A 58 -8.70 7.52 -7.99
CA ILE A 58 -7.42 6.82 -8.00
C ILE A 58 -7.19 6.25 -9.40
N SER A 59 -6.16 6.75 -10.09
CA SER A 59 -5.74 6.24 -11.40
C SER A 59 -4.73 5.10 -11.25
N ASN A 60 -3.78 5.25 -10.31
CA ASN A 60 -2.72 4.28 -10.06
C ASN A 60 -2.45 4.10 -8.57
N ILE A 61 -2.10 2.88 -8.19
CA ILE A 61 -1.55 2.55 -6.88
C ILE A 61 -0.18 1.94 -7.09
N TYR A 62 0.83 2.56 -6.51
CA TYR A 62 2.18 2.03 -6.46
C TYR A 62 2.41 1.44 -5.09
N MET A 63 2.92 0.20 -5.02
CA MET A 63 3.25 -0.46 -3.76
C MET A 63 4.69 -0.94 -3.84
N MET A 64 5.49 -0.52 -2.86
CA MET A 64 6.85 -0.98 -2.65
C MET A 64 6.89 -1.81 -1.37
N VAL A 65 7.56 -2.96 -1.46
CA VAL A 65 7.88 -3.82 -0.32
C VAL A 65 9.35 -3.63 -0.02
N ASN A 66 9.69 -3.38 1.24
CA ASN A 66 11.09 -3.34 1.65
C ASN A 66 11.71 -4.73 1.43
N PRO A 67 12.75 -4.88 0.59
CA PRO A 67 13.36 -6.17 0.28
C PRO A 67 14.13 -6.79 1.46
N GLU A 68 14.39 -6.04 2.52
CA GLU A 68 15.04 -6.52 3.75
C GLU A 68 14.07 -7.26 4.69
N LYS A 69 12.80 -7.45 4.30
CA LYS A 69 11.82 -8.25 5.02
C LYS A 69 11.92 -9.73 4.69
#